data_AF-A0A949U9T7-F1
#
_entry.id   AF-A0A949U9T7-F1
#
_cell.length_a   1.000
_cell.length_b   1.000
_cell.length_c   1.000
_cell.angle_alpha   90.00
_cell.angle_beta   90.00
_cell.angle_gamma   90.00
#
_symmetry.space_group_name_H-M   'P 1'
#
loop_
_entity.id
_entity.type
_entity.pdbx_description
1 polymer ?
#
loop_
_entity_poly.entity_id
_entity_poly.type
_entity_poly.pdbx_seq_one_letter_code
_entity_poly.pdbx_strand_id
1 'polypeptide(L)'
;NVERVFLVGPPTAQLPELERQAVDVIKQSGVKQIVKLSAMGGREAIFPRQHAESEDSIRACGVSYTFLRPNGFMQNFVNYNAGTINSQNAFYGSQGEGGVSHIDIRDIAAVAVKTLIEDGHAGKVYTLTGPEALSNSEVARILSEVLGREVRYVDLPPAQFRQALVSAGVPDWSADALLDLQRLYREGKAAAVTNDVEQILGRKPIRFSEFARDYRHAFEAREQAAS
;
A
#
# COMPACT_ATOMS: atom_id res chain seq x y z
N ASN A 1 2.62 31.63 -2.00
CA ASN A 1 3.69 30.78 -1.43
C ASN A 1 3.10 29.46 -0.98
N VAL A 2 3.81 28.35 -1.19
CA VAL A 2 3.41 27.02 -0.71
C VAL A 2 3.92 26.85 0.72
N GLU A 3 3.02 26.60 1.68
CA GLU A 3 3.39 26.47 3.10
C GLU A 3 3.57 25.01 3.54
N ARG A 4 2.82 24.09 2.94
CA ARG A 4 2.81 22.67 3.28
C ARG A 4 2.81 21.83 2.00
N VAL A 5 3.58 20.75 1.99
CA VAL A 5 3.73 19.85 0.83
C VAL A 5 3.32 18.44 1.22
N PHE A 6 2.49 17.81 0.38
CA PHE A 6 2.30 16.37 0.41
C PHE A 6 3.27 15.72 -0.59
N LEU A 7 4.22 14.93 -0.08
CA LEU A 7 5.27 14.29 -0.87
C LEU A 7 4.92 12.82 -1.12
N VAL A 8 4.83 12.45 -2.40
CA VAL A 8 4.60 11.09 -2.88
C VAL A 8 5.59 10.82 -4.02
N GLY A 9 6.54 9.91 -3.81
CA GLY A 9 7.44 9.44 -4.86
C GLY A 9 6.91 8.23 -5.64
N PRO A 10 7.45 7.96 -6.84
CA PRO A 10 7.09 6.80 -7.64
C PRO A 10 7.73 5.51 -7.10
N PRO A 11 7.14 4.31 -7.32
CA PRO A 11 7.68 3.05 -6.81
C PRO A 11 8.82 2.53 -7.70
N THR A 12 9.96 3.24 -7.73
CA THR A 12 11.13 2.87 -8.54
C THR A 12 12.37 2.68 -7.68
N ALA A 13 13.41 2.06 -8.25
CA ALA A 13 14.72 1.93 -7.62
C ALA A 13 15.32 3.28 -7.20
N GLN A 14 14.95 4.35 -7.90
CA GLN A 14 15.46 5.70 -7.69
C GLN A 14 14.64 6.51 -6.65
N LEU A 15 13.62 5.92 -6.01
CA LEU A 15 12.76 6.63 -5.04
C LEU A 15 13.55 7.47 -4.02
N PRO A 16 14.57 6.95 -3.31
CA PRO A 16 15.31 7.74 -2.32
C PRO A 16 16.04 8.94 -2.94
N GLU A 17 16.60 8.77 -4.14
CA GLU A 17 17.27 9.85 -4.87
C GLU A 17 16.29 10.96 -5.27
N LEU A 18 15.17 10.57 -5.86
CA LEU A 18 14.13 11.49 -6.33
C LEU A 18 13.52 12.29 -5.17
N GLU A 19 13.20 11.62 -4.05
CA GLU A 19 12.67 12.32 -2.89
C GLU A 19 13.72 13.19 -2.20
N ARG A 20 15.00 12.81 -2.19
CA ARG A 20 16.08 13.68 -1.69
C ARG A 20 16.21 14.97 -2.51
N GLN A 21 16.20 14.86 -3.83
CA GLN A 21 16.23 16.03 -4.73
C GLN A 21 15.01 16.95 -4.50
N ALA A 22 13.82 16.37 -4.32
CA ALA A 22 12.62 17.14 -3.99
C ALA A 22 12.77 17.86 -2.63
N VAL A 23 13.32 17.18 -1.62
CA VAL A 23 13.58 17.76 -0.29
C VAL A 23 14.55 18.94 -0.35
N ASP A 24 15.60 18.86 -1.18
CA ASP A 24 16.54 19.96 -1.38
C ASP A 24 15.86 21.23 -1.91
N VAL A 25 14.92 21.08 -2.85
CA VAL A 25 14.10 22.19 -3.37
C VAL A 25 13.13 22.71 -2.31
N ILE A 26 12.45 21.81 -1.58
CA ILE A 26 11.48 22.16 -0.54
C ILE A 26 12.15 23.01 0.56
N LYS A 27 13.34 22.61 1.00
CA LYS A 27 14.14 23.32 2.02
C LYS A 27 14.43 24.77 1.62
N GLN A 28 14.62 25.03 0.33
CA GLN A 28 14.92 26.37 -0.21
C GLN A 28 13.67 27.21 -0.47
N SER A 29 12.47 26.62 -0.38
CA SER A 29 11.21 27.22 -0.84
C SER A 29 10.35 27.83 0.28
N GLY A 30 10.85 27.87 1.52
CA GLY A 30 10.12 28.43 2.67
C GLY A 30 8.95 27.59 3.18
N VAL A 31 8.79 26.36 2.68
CA VAL A 31 7.83 25.36 3.14
C VAL A 31 8.05 25.07 4.63
N LYS A 32 6.96 24.97 5.38
CA LYS A 32 6.95 24.78 6.82
C LYS A 32 6.69 23.33 7.22
N GLN A 33 6.01 22.55 6.39
CA GLN A 33 5.68 21.15 6.69
C GLN A 33 5.72 20.25 5.45
N ILE A 34 6.27 19.04 5.64
CA ILE A 34 6.23 17.95 4.66
C ILE A 34 5.37 16.82 5.25
N VAL A 35 4.26 16.49 4.61
CA VAL A 35 3.53 15.24 4.87
C VAL A 35 3.97 14.23 3.83
N LYS A 36 4.66 13.16 4.23
CA LYS A 36 5.20 12.16 3.30
C LYS A 36 4.35 10.90 3.32
N LEU A 37 3.97 10.42 2.13
CA LEU A 37 3.53 9.05 1.97
C LEU A 37 4.74 8.12 2.01
N SER A 38 4.84 7.37 3.08
CA SER A 38 5.90 6.42 3.40
C SER A 38 5.37 4.99 3.26
N ALA A 39 5.99 4.02 3.94
CA ALA A 39 5.52 2.64 3.97
C ALA A 39 5.79 1.98 5.34
N MET A 40 4.91 1.07 5.74
CA MET A 40 5.13 0.15 6.85
C MET A 40 6.21 -0.89 6.48
N GLY A 41 6.97 -1.40 7.46
CA GLY A 41 7.98 -2.45 7.25
C GLY A 41 9.44 -2.01 7.47
N GLY A 42 9.67 -0.73 7.76
CA GLY A 42 10.98 -0.23 8.18
C GLY A 42 12.07 -0.49 7.14
N ARG A 43 13.15 -1.19 7.51
CA ARG A 43 14.29 -1.49 6.62
C ARG A 43 14.40 -2.96 6.24
N GLU A 44 13.39 -3.77 6.54
CA GLU A 44 13.48 -5.23 6.43
C GLU A 44 13.19 -5.77 5.03
N ALA A 45 12.64 -4.94 4.14
CA ALA A 45 12.40 -5.26 2.74
C ALA A 45 12.76 -4.09 1.82
N ILE A 46 12.97 -4.37 0.52
CA ILE A 46 13.42 -3.38 -0.48
C ILE A 46 12.53 -2.13 -0.50
N PHE A 47 11.21 -2.28 -0.71
CA PHE A 47 10.29 -1.12 -0.79
C PHE A 47 10.24 -0.30 0.52
N PRO A 48 9.95 -0.88 1.70
CA PRO A 48 9.96 -0.11 2.95
C PRO A 48 11.30 0.57 3.23
N ARG A 49 12.43 -0.08 2.90
CA ARG A 49 13.78 0.49 3.11
C ARG A 49 13.96 1.78 2.34
N GLN A 50 13.55 1.83 1.08
CA GLN A 50 13.65 3.05 0.28
C GLN A 50 12.85 4.20 0.92
N HIS A 51 11.64 3.91 1.43
CA HIS A 51 10.88 4.92 2.15
C HIS A 51 11.57 5.35 3.46
N ALA A 52 12.22 4.44 4.19
CA ALA A 52 12.99 4.79 5.39
C ALA A 52 14.18 5.70 5.08
N GLU A 53 14.90 5.48 3.98
CA GLU A 53 16.00 6.33 3.51
C GLU A 53 15.52 7.75 3.13
N SER A 54 14.37 7.85 2.47
CA SER A 54 13.75 9.16 2.23
C SER A 54 13.33 9.86 3.52
N GLU A 55 12.80 9.12 4.50
CA GLU A 55 12.45 9.71 5.79
C GLU A 55 13.69 10.26 6.52
N ASP A 56 14.86 9.61 6.42
CA ASP A 56 16.11 10.14 6.98
C ASP A 56 16.49 11.48 6.34
N SER A 57 16.36 11.57 5.01
CA SER A 57 16.62 12.80 4.26
C SER A 57 15.69 13.93 4.71
N ILE A 58 14.41 13.64 4.92
CA ILE A 58 13.43 14.61 5.42
C ILE A 58 13.74 15.01 6.88
N ARG A 59 14.08 14.07 7.76
CA ARG A 59 14.48 14.38 9.15
C ARG A 59 15.68 15.31 9.20
N ALA A 60 16.65 15.11 8.30
CA ALA A 60 17.87 15.91 8.24
C ALA A 60 17.68 17.31 7.63
N CYS A 61 16.58 17.57 6.89
CA CYS A 61 16.43 18.81 6.13
C CYS A 61 16.04 20.03 6.98
N GLY A 62 15.52 19.81 8.20
CA GLY A 62 15.12 20.86 9.14
C GLY A 62 13.71 21.42 8.94
N VAL A 63 12.96 20.94 7.94
CA VAL A 63 11.53 21.26 7.75
C VAL A 63 10.70 20.32 8.64
N SER A 64 9.62 20.83 9.25
CA SER A 64 8.70 19.99 10.03
C SER A 64 8.12 18.88 9.16
N TYR A 65 7.86 17.71 9.73
CA TYR A 65 7.39 16.57 8.96
C TYR A 65 6.25 15.81 9.65
N THR A 66 5.48 15.09 8.85
CA THR A 66 4.59 14.01 9.27
C THR A 66 4.78 12.84 8.33
N PHE A 67 5.00 11.63 8.86
CA PHE A 67 5.15 10.43 8.04
C PHE A 67 3.90 9.56 8.13
N LEU A 68 3.35 9.24 6.97
CA LEU A 68 2.21 8.33 6.83
C LEU A 68 2.74 7.00 6.30
N ARG A 69 2.76 5.95 7.12
CA ARG A 69 3.30 4.62 6.77
C ARG A 69 2.14 3.64 6.58
N PRO A 70 1.44 3.68 5.44
CA PRO A 70 0.43 2.68 5.16
C PRO A 70 1.05 1.28 4.98
N ASN A 71 0.24 0.26 5.25
CA ASN A 71 0.53 -1.12 4.87
C ASN A 71 0.05 -1.41 3.42
N GLY A 72 -0.17 -2.67 3.05
CA GLY A 72 -0.65 -3.06 1.71
C GLY A 72 -1.97 -2.38 1.32
N PHE A 73 -2.10 -1.96 0.07
CA PHE A 73 -3.31 -1.25 -0.41
C PHE A 73 -4.38 -2.23 -0.88
N MET A 74 -5.62 -2.02 -0.47
CA MET A 74 -6.76 -2.80 -0.98
C MET A 74 -6.92 -2.65 -2.51
N GLN A 75 -6.60 -1.47 -3.05
CA GLN A 75 -6.67 -1.19 -4.49
C GLN A 75 -5.70 -2.04 -5.33
N ASN A 76 -4.70 -2.69 -4.73
CA ASN A 76 -3.86 -3.64 -5.47
C ASN A 76 -4.68 -4.83 -6.00
N PHE A 77 -5.74 -5.24 -5.29
CA PHE A 77 -6.63 -6.29 -5.78
C PHE A 77 -7.36 -5.84 -7.05
N VAL A 78 -7.82 -4.59 -7.11
CA VAL A 78 -8.49 -4.02 -8.29
C VAL A 78 -7.51 -3.83 -9.44
N ASN A 79 -6.34 -3.25 -9.18
CA ASN A 79 -5.41 -2.84 -10.24
C ASN A 79 -4.60 -4.01 -10.82
N TYR A 80 -4.30 -5.03 -10.03
CA TYR A 80 -3.38 -6.10 -10.41
C TYR A 80 -4.00 -7.50 -10.38
N ASN A 81 -5.01 -7.75 -9.56
CA ASN A 81 -5.61 -9.08 -9.43
C ASN A 81 -6.96 -9.23 -10.13
N ALA A 82 -7.68 -8.14 -10.39
CA ALA A 82 -9.01 -8.18 -10.99
C ALA A 82 -9.03 -8.99 -12.30
N GLY A 83 -8.01 -8.85 -13.15
CA GLY A 83 -7.92 -9.59 -14.41
C GLY A 83 -7.98 -11.12 -14.23
N THR A 84 -7.22 -11.68 -13.28
CA THR A 84 -7.24 -13.12 -13.00
C THR A 84 -8.44 -13.53 -12.15
N ILE A 85 -8.92 -12.66 -11.25
CA ILE A 85 -10.15 -12.91 -10.49
C ILE A 85 -11.34 -13.05 -11.46
N ASN A 86 -11.36 -12.28 -12.54
CA ASN A 86 -12.42 -12.29 -13.55
C ASN A 86 -12.29 -13.48 -14.50
N SER A 87 -11.09 -13.75 -15.00
CA SER A 87 -10.87 -14.78 -16.02
C SER A 87 -10.68 -16.19 -15.46
N GLN A 88 -10.20 -16.32 -14.22
CA GLN A 88 -9.73 -17.59 -13.66
C GLN A 88 -10.33 -17.90 -12.28
N ASN A 89 -11.19 -17.03 -11.74
CA ASN A 89 -11.69 -17.16 -10.37
C ASN A 89 -10.56 -17.26 -9.33
N ALA A 90 -9.42 -16.62 -9.60
CA ALA A 90 -8.24 -16.76 -8.74
C ALA A 90 -7.34 -15.52 -8.75
N PHE A 91 -6.56 -15.36 -7.69
CA PHE A 91 -5.42 -14.47 -7.66
C PHE A 91 -4.20 -15.13 -7.01
N TYR A 92 -3.03 -14.61 -7.33
CA TYR A 92 -1.75 -15.29 -7.13
C TYR A 92 -0.84 -14.46 -6.24
N GLY A 93 -0.07 -15.12 -5.39
CA GLY A 93 0.91 -14.51 -4.49
C GLY A 93 1.98 -15.52 -4.07
N SER A 94 2.84 -15.14 -3.12
CA SER A 94 3.87 -16.03 -2.55
C SER A 94 4.06 -15.80 -1.04
N GLN A 95 3.05 -15.23 -0.39
CA GLN A 95 3.07 -14.87 1.03
C GLN A 95 2.50 -15.98 1.95
N GLY A 96 2.09 -17.13 1.40
CA GLY A 96 1.38 -18.16 2.14
C GLY A 96 0.14 -17.58 2.84
N GLU A 97 -0.05 -17.97 4.09
CA GLU A 97 -1.15 -17.49 4.95
C GLU A 97 -0.75 -16.31 5.85
N GLY A 98 0.36 -15.63 5.54
CA GLY A 98 0.79 -14.44 6.27
C GLY A 98 -0.26 -13.33 6.21
N GLY A 99 -0.74 -12.90 7.38
CA GLY A 99 -1.75 -11.85 7.49
C GLY A 99 -1.20 -10.46 7.14
N VAL A 100 -1.98 -9.68 6.39
CA VAL A 100 -1.66 -8.30 6.03
C VAL A 100 -2.82 -7.39 6.40
N SER A 101 -2.54 -6.34 7.16
CA SER A 101 -3.53 -5.33 7.55
C SER A 101 -3.80 -4.31 6.45
N HIS A 102 -4.32 -4.81 5.32
CA HIS A 102 -4.58 -4.04 4.11
C HIS A 102 -5.43 -2.80 4.42
N ILE A 103 -5.03 -1.65 3.89
CA ILE A 103 -5.73 -0.37 4.07
C ILE A 103 -6.32 0.12 2.75
N ASP A 104 -7.50 0.73 2.82
CA ASP A 104 -8.12 1.40 1.68
C ASP A 104 -7.45 2.76 1.43
N ILE A 105 -7.06 3.05 0.17
CA ILE A 105 -6.47 4.35 -0.21
C ILE A 105 -7.37 5.53 0.18
N ARG A 106 -8.70 5.35 0.26
CA ARG A 106 -9.64 6.38 0.74
C ARG A 106 -9.33 6.83 2.17
N ASP A 107 -8.90 5.93 3.05
CA ASP A 107 -8.49 6.26 4.42
C ASP A 107 -7.12 6.94 4.45
N ILE A 108 -6.18 6.47 3.63
CA ILE A 108 -4.86 7.12 3.48
C ILE A 108 -5.05 8.57 3.04
N ALA A 109 -5.88 8.81 2.03
CA ALA A 109 -6.15 10.14 1.51
C ALA A 109 -6.81 11.05 2.57
N ALA A 110 -7.79 10.53 3.33
CA ALA A 110 -8.44 11.29 4.39
C ALA A 110 -7.45 11.68 5.51
N VAL A 111 -6.56 10.76 5.91
CA VAL A 111 -5.50 11.03 6.89
C VAL A 111 -4.50 12.04 6.33
N ALA A 112 -4.09 11.90 5.06
CA ALA A 112 -3.18 12.83 4.40
C ALA A 112 -3.75 14.25 4.38
N VAL A 113 -5.04 14.41 4.04
CA VAL A 113 -5.71 15.72 4.06
C VAL A 113 -5.69 16.32 5.46
N LYS A 114 -6.15 15.59 6.49
CA LYS A 114 -6.16 16.09 7.87
C LYS A 114 -4.76 16.49 8.35
N THR A 115 -3.79 15.60 8.19
CA THR A 115 -2.41 15.86 8.63
C THR A 115 -1.73 16.99 7.85
N LEU A 116 -2.18 17.28 6.63
CA LEU A 116 -1.68 18.38 5.82
C LEU A 116 -2.29 19.73 6.20
N ILE A 117 -3.54 19.79 6.69
CA ILE A 117 -4.23 21.07 6.91
C ILE A 117 -4.43 21.42 8.38
N GLU A 118 -4.43 20.43 9.28
CA GLU A 118 -4.61 20.60 10.72
C GLU A 118 -3.25 20.66 11.44
N ASP A 119 -3.21 21.36 12.57
CA ASP A 119 -2.02 21.44 13.43
C ASP A 119 -1.93 20.23 14.37
N GLY A 120 -0.80 20.06 15.06
CA GLY A 120 -0.58 18.97 16.03
C GLY A 120 0.01 17.67 15.45
N HIS A 121 0.23 17.64 14.13
CA HIS A 121 0.81 16.48 13.43
C HIS A 121 2.33 16.58 13.19
N ALA A 122 2.95 17.71 13.58
CA ALA A 122 4.39 17.93 13.45
C ALA A 122 5.21 16.89 14.23
N GLY A 123 6.22 16.31 13.57
CA GLY A 123 7.10 15.27 14.09
C GLY A 123 6.44 13.90 14.27
N LYS A 124 5.18 13.72 13.85
CA LYS A 124 4.43 12.47 14.04
C LYS A 124 4.74 11.45 12.96
N VAL A 125 4.66 10.19 13.34
CA VAL A 125 4.75 9.04 12.45
C VAL A 125 3.53 8.17 12.70
N TYR A 126 2.67 8.05 11.70
CA TYR A 126 1.44 7.27 11.75
C TYR A 126 1.61 6.01 10.91
N THR A 127 1.35 4.85 11.49
CA THR A 127 1.30 3.57 10.77
C THR A 127 -0.15 3.31 10.41
N LEU A 128 -0.49 3.38 9.12
CA LEU A 128 -1.88 3.36 8.67
C LEU A 128 -2.26 1.94 8.22
N THR A 129 -3.20 1.33 8.92
CA THR A 129 -3.66 -0.04 8.64
C THR A 129 -5.16 -0.09 8.42
N GLY A 130 -5.63 -1.13 7.74
CA GLY A 130 -7.04 -1.50 7.84
C GLY A 130 -7.39 -2.01 9.24
N PRO A 131 -8.67 -2.31 9.50
CA PRO A 131 -9.15 -2.71 10.81
C PRO A 131 -8.86 -4.18 11.15
N GLU A 132 -8.36 -4.95 10.18
CA GLU A 132 -8.16 -6.40 10.28
C GLU A 132 -6.91 -6.81 9.48
N ALA A 133 -6.15 -7.77 10.00
CA ALA A 133 -5.08 -8.43 9.27
C ALA A 133 -5.62 -9.72 8.65
N LEU A 134 -5.59 -9.81 7.33
CA LEU A 134 -6.19 -10.90 6.59
C LEU A 134 -5.13 -11.69 5.85
N SER A 135 -5.24 -13.02 5.89
CA SER A 135 -4.54 -13.87 4.93
C SER A 135 -5.17 -13.72 3.54
N ASN A 136 -4.44 -14.09 2.49
CA ASN A 136 -5.01 -14.07 1.15
C ASN A 136 -6.15 -15.09 0.98
N SER A 137 -6.15 -16.20 1.72
CA SER A 137 -7.29 -17.14 1.74
C SER A 137 -8.53 -16.50 2.36
N GLU A 138 -8.38 -15.69 3.41
CA GLU A 138 -9.50 -14.93 3.99
C GLU A 138 -10.01 -13.84 3.05
N VAL A 139 -9.10 -13.13 2.36
CA VAL A 139 -9.46 -12.18 1.29
C VAL A 139 -10.26 -12.89 0.20
N ALA A 140 -9.81 -14.06 -0.26
CA ALA A 140 -10.49 -14.85 -1.28
C ALA A 140 -11.89 -15.27 -0.83
N ARG A 141 -12.07 -15.66 0.44
CA ARG A 141 -13.38 -15.96 1.03
C ARG A 141 -14.30 -14.74 1.01
N ILE A 142 -13.82 -13.56 1.43
CA ILE A 142 -14.63 -12.33 1.43
C ILE A 142 -15.04 -11.94 0.00
N LEU A 143 -14.12 -12.02 -0.95
CA LEU A 143 -14.44 -11.78 -2.37
C LEU A 143 -15.48 -12.79 -2.87
N SER A 144 -15.36 -14.06 -2.48
CA SER A 144 -16.32 -15.10 -2.88
C SER A 144 -17.74 -14.78 -2.40
N GLU A 145 -17.86 -14.35 -1.14
CA GLU A 145 -19.14 -13.95 -0.53
C GLU A 145 -19.76 -12.73 -1.23
N VAL A 146 -18.95 -11.73 -1.56
CA VAL A 146 -19.43 -10.50 -2.23
C VAL A 146 -19.81 -10.74 -3.69
N LEU A 147 -19.07 -11.62 -4.38
CA LEU A 147 -19.29 -11.89 -5.79
C LEU A 147 -20.35 -12.98 -6.02
N GLY A 148 -20.62 -13.82 -5.02
CA GLY A 148 -21.55 -14.95 -5.16
C GLY A 148 -20.99 -16.10 -6.00
N ARG A 149 -19.66 -16.17 -6.15
CA ARG A 149 -18.93 -17.24 -6.84
C ARG A 149 -17.63 -17.52 -6.13
N GLU A 150 -17.09 -18.72 -6.28
CA GLU A 150 -15.80 -19.07 -5.68
C GLU A 150 -14.67 -18.19 -6.29
N VAL A 151 -13.84 -17.61 -5.41
CA VAL A 151 -12.56 -16.99 -5.73
C VAL A 151 -11.50 -17.65 -4.87
N ARG A 152 -10.38 -18.05 -5.48
CA ARG A 152 -9.29 -18.75 -4.78
C ARG A 152 -8.03 -17.91 -4.72
N TYR A 153 -7.33 -18.01 -3.60
CA TYR A 153 -5.92 -17.63 -3.53
C TYR A 153 -5.07 -18.82 -3.98
N VAL A 154 -4.09 -18.56 -4.84
CA VAL A 154 -3.08 -19.55 -5.26
C VAL A 154 -1.72 -19.08 -4.78
N ASP A 155 -1.20 -19.76 -3.76
CA ASP A 155 0.15 -19.54 -3.26
C ASP A 155 1.17 -20.22 -4.18
N LEU A 156 1.98 -19.41 -4.84
CA LEU A 156 3.03 -19.86 -5.74
C LEU A 156 4.37 -19.96 -5.00
N PRO A 157 5.21 -20.96 -5.33
CA PRO A 157 6.60 -20.95 -4.92
C PRO A 157 7.29 -19.63 -5.32
N PRO A 158 8.18 -19.07 -4.47
CA PRO A 158 8.86 -17.79 -4.71
C PRO A 158 9.44 -17.62 -6.12
N ALA A 159 10.12 -18.65 -6.62
CA ALA A 159 10.71 -18.62 -7.96
C ALA A 159 9.65 -18.51 -9.07
N GLN A 160 8.52 -19.21 -8.93
CA GLN A 160 7.42 -19.17 -9.90
C GLN A 160 6.69 -17.83 -9.84
N PHE A 161 6.49 -17.26 -8.65
CA PHE A 161 5.88 -15.94 -8.51
C PHE A 161 6.73 -14.86 -9.19
N ARG A 162 8.06 -14.85 -8.95
CA ARG A 162 8.98 -13.94 -9.64
C ARG A 162 8.92 -14.12 -11.16
N GLN A 163 8.96 -15.38 -11.63
CA GLN A 163 8.89 -15.68 -13.06
C GLN A 163 7.58 -15.18 -13.67
N ALA A 164 6.45 -15.34 -12.98
CA ALA A 164 5.15 -14.84 -13.44
C ALA A 164 5.13 -13.32 -13.55
N LEU A 165 5.69 -12.59 -12.57
CA LEU A 165 5.81 -11.13 -12.62
C LEU A 165 6.64 -10.66 -13.83
N VAL A 166 7.83 -11.24 -14.02
CA VAL A 166 8.71 -10.88 -15.16
C VAL A 166 8.03 -11.20 -16.49
N SER A 167 7.36 -12.35 -16.59
CA SER A 167 6.62 -12.75 -17.80
C SER A 167 5.44 -11.81 -18.10
N ALA A 168 4.87 -11.17 -17.09
CA ALA A 168 3.83 -10.14 -17.21
C ALA A 168 4.40 -8.74 -17.53
N GLY A 169 5.71 -8.61 -17.77
CA GLY A 169 6.37 -7.35 -18.13
C GLY A 169 6.77 -6.48 -16.93
N VAL A 170 6.72 -7.01 -15.71
CA VAL A 170 7.23 -6.29 -14.52
C VAL A 170 8.77 -6.26 -14.60
N PRO A 171 9.41 -5.08 -14.50
CA PRO A 171 10.87 -5.00 -14.52
C PRO A 171 11.52 -5.82 -13.40
N ASP A 172 12.69 -6.41 -13.67
CA ASP A 172 13.39 -7.32 -12.73
C ASP A 172 13.50 -6.76 -11.31
N TRP A 173 13.95 -5.52 -11.17
CA TRP A 173 14.08 -4.87 -9.86
C TRP A 173 12.74 -4.80 -9.11
N SER A 174 11.64 -4.52 -9.83
CA SER A 174 10.30 -4.47 -9.22
C SER A 174 9.81 -5.86 -8.85
N ALA A 175 10.10 -6.88 -9.67
CA ALA A 175 9.77 -8.26 -9.36
C ALA A 175 10.51 -8.76 -8.12
N ASP A 176 11.80 -8.42 -7.99
CA ASP A 176 12.61 -8.74 -6.81
C ASP A 176 12.11 -8.00 -5.55
N ALA A 177 11.78 -6.72 -5.67
CA ALA A 177 11.22 -5.92 -4.58
C ALA A 177 9.85 -6.44 -4.11
N LEU A 178 8.98 -6.84 -5.04
CA LEU A 178 7.70 -7.48 -4.73
C LEU A 178 7.90 -8.85 -4.07
N LEU A 179 8.84 -9.66 -4.55
CA LEU A 179 9.12 -10.97 -3.95
C LEU A 179 9.64 -10.85 -2.51
N ASP A 180 10.52 -9.88 -2.26
CA ASP A 180 11.03 -9.60 -0.92
C ASP A 180 9.93 -9.07 0.01
N LEU A 181 8.99 -8.28 -0.51
CA LEU A 181 7.80 -7.87 0.23
C LEU A 181 6.88 -9.06 0.56
N GLN A 182 6.68 -9.99 -0.38
CA GLN A 182 5.92 -11.23 -0.13
C GLN A 182 6.58 -12.11 0.94
N ARG A 183 7.93 -12.15 0.98
CA ARG A 183 8.67 -12.80 2.08
C ARG A 183 8.37 -12.14 3.42
N LEU A 184 8.40 -10.81 3.50
CA LEU A 184 8.07 -10.07 4.72
C LEU A 184 6.65 -10.41 5.23
N TYR A 185 5.69 -10.52 4.31
CA TYR A 185 4.31 -10.91 4.63
C TYR A 185 4.23 -12.34 5.15
N ARG A 186 4.91 -13.28 4.49
CA ARG A 186 5.00 -14.69 4.92
C ARG A 186 5.60 -14.86 6.32
N GLU A 187 6.53 -13.98 6.70
CA GLU A 187 7.12 -13.94 8.05
C GLU A 187 6.20 -13.30 9.12
N GLY A 188 4.97 -12.90 8.75
CA GLY A 188 3.99 -12.32 9.67
C GLY A 188 4.26 -10.86 10.05
N LYS A 189 5.21 -10.20 9.40
CA LYS A 189 5.66 -8.84 9.75
C LYS A 189 4.77 -7.71 9.24
N ALA A 190 3.64 -8.05 8.61
CA ALA A 190 2.65 -7.11 8.12
C ALA A 190 1.26 -7.28 8.77
N ALA A 191 1.15 -8.10 9.82
CA ALA A 191 -0.12 -8.39 10.47
C ALA A 191 -0.54 -7.38 11.55
N ALA A 192 0.34 -6.45 11.94
CA ALA A 192 0.00 -5.47 12.98
C ALA A 192 -1.16 -4.57 12.54
N VAL A 193 -2.12 -4.32 13.43
CA VAL A 193 -3.24 -3.40 13.26
C VAL A 193 -3.06 -2.26 14.27
N THR A 194 -3.24 -1.02 13.81
CA THR A 194 -3.13 0.18 14.65
C THR A 194 -4.44 0.95 14.67
N ASN A 195 -4.54 1.91 15.60
CA ASN A 195 -5.69 2.79 15.73
C ASN A 195 -5.44 4.19 15.14
N ASP A 196 -4.33 4.40 14.41
CA ASP A 196 -3.94 5.74 13.94
C ASP A 196 -5.01 6.36 13.01
N VAL A 197 -5.61 5.56 12.12
CA VAL A 197 -6.70 6.02 11.26
C VAL A 197 -7.91 6.43 12.11
N GLU A 198 -8.30 5.62 13.10
CA GLU A 198 -9.45 5.90 13.95
C GLU A 198 -9.24 7.14 14.82
N GLN A 199 -8.04 7.31 15.37
CA GLN A 199 -7.68 8.47 16.18
C GLN A 199 -7.69 9.78 15.37
N ILE A 200 -7.24 9.75 14.10
CA ILE A 200 -7.17 10.95 13.25
C ILE A 200 -8.53 11.26 12.62
N LEU A 201 -9.25 10.24 12.13
CA LEU A 201 -10.49 10.43 11.38
C LEU A 201 -11.75 10.45 12.26
N GLY A 202 -11.66 9.97 13.51
CA GLY A 202 -12.83 9.81 14.40
C GLY A 202 -13.79 8.71 13.96
N ARG A 203 -13.36 7.83 13.05
CA ARG A 203 -14.11 6.66 12.57
C ARG A 203 -13.16 5.50 12.27
N LYS A 204 -13.66 4.28 12.34
CA LYS A 204 -12.88 3.09 11.96
C LYS A 204 -12.45 3.16 10.49
N PRO A 205 -11.27 2.58 10.14
CA PRO A 205 -10.90 2.36 8.74
C PRO A 205 -11.89 1.43 8.04
N ILE A 206 -11.97 1.58 6.72
CA ILE A 206 -12.84 0.81 5.83
C ILE A 206 -12.44 -0.67 5.90
N ARG A 207 -13.43 -1.54 6.08
CA ARG A 207 -13.21 -3.00 6.11
C ARG A 207 -13.00 -3.52 4.70
N PHE A 208 -12.27 -4.63 4.57
CA PHE A 208 -12.06 -5.25 3.27
C PHE A 208 -13.38 -5.69 2.61
N SER A 209 -14.36 -6.16 3.41
CA SER A 209 -15.69 -6.52 2.91
C SER A 209 -16.50 -5.33 2.38
N GLU A 210 -16.29 -4.13 2.91
CA GLU A 210 -16.91 -2.91 2.40
C GLU A 210 -16.23 -2.49 1.10
N PHE A 211 -14.90 -2.44 1.08
CA PHE A 211 -14.12 -2.23 -0.15
C PHE A 211 -14.52 -3.20 -1.27
N ALA A 212 -14.63 -4.50 -0.98
CA ALA A 212 -15.01 -5.50 -1.96
C ALA A 212 -16.40 -5.25 -2.56
N ARG A 213 -17.36 -4.74 -1.77
CA ARG A 213 -18.70 -4.36 -2.27
C ARG A 213 -18.64 -3.10 -3.13
N ASP A 214 -17.92 -2.08 -2.69
CA ASP A 214 -17.78 -0.81 -3.41
C ASP A 214 -17.11 -1.00 -4.78
N TYR A 215 -16.10 -1.88 -4.84
CA TYR A 215 -15.35 -2.20 -6.05
C TYR A 215 -15.82 -3.50 -6.72
N ARG A 216 -17.02 -4.02 -6.38
CA ARG A 216 -17.54 -5.28 -6.93
C ARG A 216 -17.45 -5.34 -8.45
N HIS A 217 -17.80 -4.23 -9.11
CA HIS A 217 -17.76 -4.06 -10.57
C HIS A 217 -16.39 -4.32 -11.20
N ALA A 218 -15.29 -4.12 -10.48
CA ALA A 218 -13.94 -4.41 -10.98
C ALA A 218 -13.68 -5.93 -11.06
N PHE A 219 -14.36 -6.70 -10.21
CA PHE A 219 -14.21 -8.16 -10.08
C PHE A 219 -15.33 -8.94 -10.79
N GLU A 220 -16.07 -8.29 -11.68
CA GLU A 220 -17.05 -8.95 -12.53
C GLU A 220 -16.45 -9.18 -13.92
N ALA A 221 -16.67 -10.38 -14.47
CA ALA A 221 -16.35 -10.62 -15.87
C ALA A 221 -17.20 -9.65 -16.70
N ARG A 222 -16.57 -8.82 -17.54
CA ARG A 222 -17.32 -8.08 -18.56
C ARG A 222 -17.98 -9.14 -19.43
N GLU A 223 -19.31 -9.13 -19.52
CA GLU A 223 -19.99 -9.83 -20.59
C GLU A 223 -19.33 -9.36 -21.89
N GLN A 224 -18.65 -10.26 -22.59
CA GLN A 224 -18.33 -10.02 -23.98
C GLN A 224 -19.68 -9.78 -24.65
N ALA A 225 -19.95 -8.54 -25.05
CA ALA A 225 -21.04 -8.26 -25.96
C ALA A 225 -20.83 -9.22 -27.14
N ALA A 226 -21.71 -10.22 -27.23
CA ALA A 226 -21.73 -11.16 -28.33
C ALA A 226 -21.91 -10.34 -29.61
N SER A 227 -20.87 -10.27 -30.43
CA SER A 227 -20.97 -9.87 -31.85
C SER A 227 -21.46 -11.06 -32.67
#